data_AF-X8DLG6-F1
#
_entry.id   AF-X8DLG6-F1
#
_cell.length_a   1.000
_cell.length_b   1.000
_cell.length_c   1.000
_cell.angle_alpha   90.00
_cell.angle_beta   90.00
_cell.angle_gamma   90.00
#
_symmetry.space_group_name_H-M   'P 1'
#
loop_
_entity.id
_entity.type
_entity.pdbx_description
1 polymer ?
#
loop_
_entity_poly.entity_id
_entity_poly.type
_entity_poly.pdbx_seq_one_letter_code
_entity_poly.pdbx_strand_id
1 'polypeptide(L)'
;MKADIRIDKVDLHGTADSKGTIGALEADVTWTSDGIKQTVADAVPFLGGLVNTVRTNPGDGTIELRGAMGLGSVTVKPQVASNGLSLQVVKVTALGTTVPHETAQSALDTFASTLTNDYPLGIHADSVKVTSDGVAAHFSTRDASIPPGDSDPCFAKL
;
A
#
# COMPACT_ATOMS: atom_id res chain seq x y z
N MET A 1 -2.86 2.24 -10.91
CA MET A 1 -2.26 1.08 -10.20
C MET A 1 -2.49 -0.16 -11.04
N LYS A 2 -1.55 -1.11 -11.06
CA LYS A 2 -1.70 -2.42 -11.71
C LYS A 2 -1.37 -3.51 -10.69
N ALA A 3 -2.16 -4.58 -10.67
CA ALA A 3 -1.89 -5.78 -9.88
C ALA A 3 -1.96 -6.99 -10.80
N ASP A 4 -0.92 -7.82 -10.78
CA ASP A 4 -0.88 -9.12 -11.43
C ASP A 4 -0.98 -10.19 -10.34
N ILE A 5 -2.09 -10.93 -10.31
CA ILE A 5 -2.39 -11.90 -9.25
C ILE A 5 -2.38 -13.30 -9.86
N ARG A 6 -1.63 -14.21 -9.24
CA ARG A 6 -1.57 -15.64 -9.57
C ARG A 6 -2.08 -16.42 -8.38
N ILE A 7 -2.99 -17.36 -8.63
CA ILE A 7 -3.60 -18.20 -7.60
C ILE A 7 -3.46 -19.65 -8.04
N ASP A 8 -2.89 -20.47 -7.18
CA ASP A 8 -2.60 -21.87 -7.44
C ASP A 8 -3.30 -22.77 -6.44
N LYS A 9 -3.77 -23.93 -6.93
CA LYS A 9 -4.45 -24.97 -6.14
C LYS A 9 -5.64 -24.42 -5.35
N VAL A 10 -6.61 -23.88 -6.07
CA VAL A 10 -7.90 -23.50 -5.51
C VAL A 10 -8.78 -24.74 -5.35
N ASP A 11 -9.25 -24.97 -4.14
CA ASP A 11 -10.28 -25.96 -3.83
C ASP A 11 -11.49 -25.23 -3.25
N LEU A 12 -12.67 -25.41 -3.84
CA LEU A 12 -13.92 -24.80 -3.40
C LEU A 12 -14.83 -25.79 -2.66
N HIS A 13 -14.29 -26.96 -2.29
CA HIS A 13 -14.98 -27.94 -1.46
C HIS A 13 -14.89 -27.50 0.00
N GLY A 14 -15.75 -26.55 0.36
CA GLY A 14 -15.83 -26.00 1.71
C GLY A 14 -16.48 -26.94 2.74
N THR A 15 -16.41 -26.51 4.00
CA THR A 15 -17.15 -27.05 5.15
C THR A 15 -18.11 -25.96 5.69
N ALA A 16 -18.74 -26.18 6.86
CA ALA A 16 -19.54 -25.14 7.50
C ALA A 16 -18.71 -23.89 7.87
N ASP A 17 -17.41 -24.08 8.14
CA ASP A 17 -16.52 -23.04 8.67
C ASP A 17 -15.57 -22.46 7.61
N SER A 18 -15.61 -22.95 6.37
CA SER A 18 -14.73 -22.52 5.28
C SER A 18 -15.39 -22.76 3.92
N LYS A 19 -15.22 -21.84 2.98
CA LYS A 19 -15.72 -21.99 1.60
C LYS A 19 -14.75 -22.73 0.68
N GLY A 20 -13.58 -23.13 1.19
CA GLY A 20 -12.54 -23.78 0.41
C GLY A 20 -11.13 -23.40 0.87
N THR A 21 -10.14 -23.80 0.09
CA THR A 21 -8.72 -23.51 0.37
C THR A 21 -7.99 -22.99 -0.86
N ILE A 22 -6.95 -22.22 -0.64
CA ILE A 22 -6.01 -21.76 -1.66
C ILE A 22 -4.61 -22.22 -1.24
N GLY A 23 -3.99 -23.07 -2.06
CA GLY A 23 -2.65 -23.57 -1.78
C GLY A 23 -1.58 -22.49 -1.87
N ALA A 24 -1.67 -21.59 -2.86
CA ALA A 24 -0.79 -20.42 -2.93
C ALA A 24 -1.45 -19.25 -3.67
N LEU A 25 -1.08 -18.04 -3.27
CA LEU A 25 -1.37 -16.82 -4.01
C LEU A 25 -0.10 -15.97 -4.04
N GLU A 26 0.22 -15.45 -5.21
CA GLU A 26 1.29 -14.48 -5.44
C GLU A 26 0.68 -13.25 -6.12
N ALA A 27 0.98 -12.06 -5.63
CA ALA A 27 0.51 -10.81 -6.20
C ALA A 27 1.67 -9.82 -6.39
N ASP A 28 1.88 -9.44 -7.64
CA ASP A 28 2.83 -8.42 -8.05
C ASP A 28 2.08 -7.11 -8.29
N VAL A 29 2.30 -6.13 -7.41
CA VAL A 29 1.63 -4.82 -7.49
C VAL A 29 2.61 -3.78 -7.98
N THR A 30 2.27 -3.10 -9.06
CA THR A 30 3.02 -1.96 -9.58
C THR A 30 2.18 -0.69 -9.48
N TRP A 31 2.75 0.32 -8.85
CA TRP A 31 2.13 1.61 -8.65
C TRP A 31 2.98 2.72 -9.23
N THR A 32 2.55 3.27 -10.36
CA THR A 32 3.24 4.36 -11.03
C THR A 32 3.17 5.66 -10.22
N SER A 33 4.14 6.55 -10.42
CA SER A 33 4.17 7.90 -9.85
C SER A 33 2.86 8.66 -10.08
N ASP A 34 2.26 8.54 -11.28
CA ASP A 34 0.96 9.14 -11.59
C ASP A 34 -0.19 8.51 -10.80
N GLY A 35 -0.17 7.19 -10.61
CA GLY A 35 -1.16 6.52 -9.78
C GLY A 35 -1.03 6.92 -8.30
N ILE A 36 0.19 7.08 -7.79
CA ILE A 36 0.45 7.55 -6.43
C ILE A 36 -0.06 8.98 -6.27
N LYS A 37 0.19 9.85 -7.26
CA LYS A 37 -0.30 11.23 -7.30
C LYS A 37 -1.83 11.26 -7.16
N GLN A 38 -2.54 10.43 -7.92
CA GLN A 38 -4.00 10.36 -7.88
C GLN A 38 -4.50 9.95 -6.48
N THR A 39 -3.97 8.88 -5.90
CA THR A 39 -4.46 8.39 -4.60
C THR A 39 -4.11 9.31 -3.43
N VAL A 40 -2.93 9.93 -3.43
CA VAL A 40 -2.53 10.85 -2.35
C VAL A 40 -3.38 12.12 -2.37
N ALA A 41 -3.81 12.58 -3.56
CA ALA A 41 -4.70 13.72 -3.67
C ALA A 41 -6.04 13.50 -2.92
N ASP A 42 -6.51 12.25 -2.86
CA ASP A 42 -7.75 11.87 -2.19
C ASP A 42 -7.57 11.60 -0.69
N ALA A 43 -6.41 11.08 -0.28
CA ALA A 43 -6.20 10.55 1.08
C ALA A 43 -5.67 11.58 2.10
N VAL A 44 -5.03 12.66 1.66
CA VAL A 44 -4.35 13.60 2.58
C VAL A 44 -4.94 15.00 2.43
N PRO A 45 -5.87 15.45 3.31
CA PRO A 45 -6.59 16.72 3.14
C PRO A 45 -5.70 17.96 3.04
N PHE A 46 -4.55 17.99 3.73
CA PHE A 46 -3.60 19.11 3.66
C PHE A 46 -2.71 19.11 2.41
N LEU A 47 -2.67 17.98 1.69
CA LEU A 47 -2.04 17.86 0.37
C LEU A 47 -3.09 17.75 -0.77
N GLY A 48 -4.37 17.58 -0.42
CA GLY A 48 -5.49 17.38 -1.33
C GLY A 48 -5.82 18.67 -2.07
N GLY A 49 -5.47 18.69 -3.35
CA GLY A 49 -5.44 19.88 -4.20
C GLY A 49 -4.03 20.45 -4.43
N LEU A 50 -3.04 19.94 -3.71
CA LEU A 50 -1.66 20.39 -3.78
C LEU A 50 -0.71 19.34 -4.36
N VAL A 51 -0.87 18.02 -4.29
CA VAL A 51 0.16 17.13 -4.89
C VAL A 51 0.21 17.26 -6.41
N ASN A 52 1.26 17.89 -6.93
CA ASN A 52 1.44 18.11 -8.37
C ASN A 52 2.54 17.22 -8.95
N THR A 53 3.49 16.77 -8.11
CA THR A 53 4.62 15.97 -8.57
C THR A 53 4.93 14.86 -7.59
N VAL A 54 5.15 13.67 -8.14
CA VAL A 54 5.71 12.51 -7.41
C VAL A 54 7.06 12.23 -8.03
N ARG A 55 8.10 12.20 -7.20
CA ARG A 55 9.47 11.91 -7.62
C ARG A 55 9.97 10.69 -6.87
N THR A 56 10.41 9.69 -7.61
CA THR A 56 11.03 8.49 -7.05
C THR A 56 12.53 8.67 -6.95
N ASN A 57 13.11 8.04 -5.94
CA ASN A 57 14.55 7.93 -5.76
C ASN A 57 14.88 6.47 -5.42
N PRO A 58 15.15 5.62 -6.43
CA PRO A 58 15.46 4.22 -6.23
C PRO A 58 16.74 3.98 -5.41
N GLY A 59 17.72 4.89 -5.49
CA GLY A 59 18.99 4.78 -4.77
C GLY A 59 18.82 4.87 -3.26
N ASP A 60 17.96 5.82 -2.82
CA ASP A 60 17.64 5.98 -1.40
C ASP A 60 16.42 5.14 -0.97
N GLY A 61 15.72 4.54 -1.93
CA GLY A 61 14.47 3.81 -1.72
C GLY A 61 13.33 4.73 -1.25
N THR A 62 13.30 5.98 -1.70
CA THR A 62 12.33 6.99 -1.23
C THR A 62 11.46 7.54 -2.34
N ILE A 63 10.32 8.12 -1.95
CA ILE A 63 9.39 8.81 -2.82
C ILE A 63 9.13 10.18 -2.22
N GLU A 64 9.28 11.21 -3.03
CA GLU A 64 9.00 12.59 -2.67
C GLU A 64 7.67 13.03 -3.30
N LEU A 65 6.72 13.39 -2.46
CA LEU A 65 5.43 13.95 -2.81
C LEU A 65 5.53 15.48 -2.67
N ARG A 66 5.29 16.23 -3.74
CA ARG A 66 5.45 17.69 -3.78
C ARG A 66 4.14 18.42 -4.06
N GLY A 67 3.93 19.50 -3.31
CA GLY A 67 2.83 20.45 -3.44
C GLY A 67 2.89 21.30 -4.74
N ALA A 68 1.75 21.83 -5.19
CA ALA A 68 1.54 22.39 -6.53
C ALA A 68 2.21 23.75 -6.70
N MET A 69 2.44 24.41 -5.57
CA MET A 69 3.15 25.68 -5.46
C MET A 69 4.58 25.50 -4.93
N GLY A 70 5.08 24.25 -4.80
CA GLY A 70 6.38 23.95 -4.20
C GLY A 70 6.50 24.31 -2.71
N LEU A 71 5.39 24.71 -2.09
CA LEU A 71 5.33 25.16 -0.70
C LEU A 71 5.39 24.02 0.31
N GLY A 72 5.32 22.76 -0.12
CA GLY A 72 5.47 21.63 0.76
C GLY A 72 5.94 20.39 0.04
N SER A 73 6.69 19.55 0.75
CA SER A 73 7.06 18.23 0.29
C SER A 73 7.09 17.22 1.43
N VAL A 74 6.75 15.98 1.11
CA VAL A 74 6.84 14.85 2.03
C VAL A 74 7.66 13.78 1.36
N THR A 75 8.77 13.39 1.99
CA THR A 75 9.61 12.27 1.55
C THR A 75 9.29 11.07 2.41
N VAL A 76 8.85 9.99 1.78
CA VAL A 76 8.50 8.73 2.43
C VAL A 76 9.37 7.59 1.91
N LYS A 77 9.62 6.61 2.77
CA LYS A 77 10.29 5.35 2.44
C LYS A 77 9.31 4.20 2.64
N PRO A 78 8.89 3.51 1.57
CA PRO A 78 8.12 2.29 1.71
C PRO A 78 9.01 1.16 2.26
N GLN A 79 8.44 0.38 3.16
CA GLN A 79 9.11 -0.77 3.77
C GLN A 79 8.08 -1.85 4.12
N VAL A 80 8.54 -3.10 4.22
CA VAL A 80 7.74 -4.18 4.79
C VAL A 80 7.88 -4.13 6.30
N ALA A 81 6.76 -4.06 7.02
CA ALA A 81 6.73 -4.12 8.48
C ALA A 81 5.49 -4.88 8.95
N SER A 82 5.66 -5.75 9.96
CA SER A 82 4.56 -6.51 10.56
C SER A 82 3.69 -7.25 9.53
N ASN A 83 4.31 -7.91 8.55
CA ASN A 83 3.64 -8.62 7.45
C ASN A 83 2.83 -7.72 6.49
N GLY A 84 2.90 -6.40 6.63
CA GLY A 84 2.22 -5.44 5.76
C GLY A 84 3.18 -4.42 5.14
N LEU A 85 2.61 -3.56 4.30
CA LEU A 85 3.30 -2.39 3.76
C LEU A 85 3.23 -1.22 4.75
N SER A 86 4.38 -0.67 5.11
CA SER A 86 4.51 0.53 5.96
C SER A 86 5.20 1.66 5.19
N LEU A 87 4.87 2.91 5.55
CA LEU A 87 5.45 4.12 5.00
C LEU A 87 6.14 4.91 6.11
N GLN A 88 7.46 5.00 6.07
CA GLN A 88 8.22 5.82 7.00
C GLN A 88 8.40 7.24 6.45
N VAL A 89 8.06 8.26 7.23
CA VAL A 89 8.36 9.65 6.88
C VAL A 89 9.83 9.93 7.13
N VAL A 90 10.56 10.23 6.07
CA VAL A 90 11.96 10.63 6.12
C VAL A 90 12.08 12.15 6.33
N LYS A 91 11.22 12.92 5.67
CA LYS A 91 11.28 14.38 5.71
C LYS A 91 9.94 15.02 5.40
N VAL A 92 9.61 16.09 6.12
CA VAL A 92 8.49 16.98 5.80
C VAL A 92 9.00 18.40 5.67
N THR A 93 8.66 19.05 4.57
CA THR A 93 8.94 20.47 4.33
C THR A 93 7.60 21.19 4.18
N ALA A 94 7.43 22.33 4.83
CA ALA A 94 6.34 23.26 4.60
C ALA A 94 6.86 24.70 4.61
N LEU A 95 6.39 25.52 3.67
CA LEU A 95 6.80 26.90 3.44
C LEU A 95 8.33 27.08 3.37
N GLY A 96 9.04 26.10 2.81
CA GLY A 96 10.51 26.09 2.70
C GLY A 96 11.25 25.75 4.00
N THR A 97 10.53 25.44 5.08
CA THR A 97 11.09 25.03 6.38
C THR A 97 10.82 23.55 6.65
N THR A 98 11.73 22.88 7.36
CA THR A 98 11.51 21.49 7.78
C THR A 98 10.59 21.50 9.00
N VAL A 99 9.50 20.73 8.95
CA VAL A 99 8.46 20.70 9.99
C VAL A 99 8.56 19.38 10.76
N PRO A 100 8.22 19.34 12.07
CA PRO A 100 8.16 18.11 12.84
C PRO A 100 7.28 17.06 12.15
N HIS A 101 7.80 15.84 12.03
CA HIS A 101 7.20 14.78 11.22
C HIS A 101 6.02 14.07 11.90
N GLU A 102 5.75 14.30 13.18
CA GLU A 102 4.84 13.46 13.98
C GLU A 102 3.40 13.54 13.45
N THR A 103 2.95 14.73 13.08
CA THR A 103 1.60 14.93 12.53
C THR A 103 1.45 14.28 11.16
N ALA A 104 2.49 14.32 10.33
CA ALA A 104 2.48 13.70 8.99
C ALA A 104 2.58 12.16 9.08
N GLN A 105 3.36 11.66 10.03
CA GLN A 105 3.53 10.23 10.28
C GLN A 105 2.19 9.62 10.71
N SER A 106 1.45 10.25 11.62
CA SER A 106 0.13 9.75 12.06
C SER A 106 -0.90 9.62 10.92
N ALA A 107 -0.95 10.61 10.01
CA ALA A 107 -1.82 10.55 8.83
C ALA A 107 -1.39 9.42 7.87
N LEU A 108 -0.09 9.25 7.66
CA LEU A 108 0.46 8.19 6.81
C LEU A 108 0.33 6.79 7.42
N ASP A 109 0.45 6.66 8.74
CA ASP A 109 0.24 5.41 9.46
C ASP A 109 -1.23 4.99 9.36
N THR A 110 -2.15 5.95 9.51
CA THR A 110 -3.59 5.71 9.29
C THR A 110 -3.83 5.21 7.85
N PHE A 111 -3.23 5.87 6.85
CA PHE A 111 -3.33 5.44 5.46
C PHE A 111 -2.71 4.06 5.21
N ALA A 112 -1.50 3.80 5.72
CA ALA A 112 -0.85 2.51 5.60
C ALA A 112 -1.70 1.40 6.28
N SER A 113 -2.33 1.70 7.41
CA SER A 113 -3.24 0.77 8.08
C SER A 113 -4.48 0.47 7.23
N THR A 114 -5.05 1.45 6.53
CA THR A 114 -6.19 1.19 5.60
C THR A 114 -5.79 0.34 4.41
N LEU A 115 -4.50 0.33 4.05
CA LEU A 115 -3.98 -0.53 3.00
C LEU A 115 -3.63 -1.94 3.47
N THR A 116 -3.49 -2.19 4.78
CA THR A 116 -2.89 -3.42 5.33
C THR A 116 -3.75 -4.19 6.33
N ASN A 117 -4.68 -3.55 7.03
CA ASN A 117 -5.46 -4.20 8.08
C ASN A 117 -6.46 -5.27 7.57
N ASP A 118 -6.78 -5.23 6.29
CA ASP A 118 -7.78 -6.12 5.68
C ASP A 118 -7.16 -7.00 4.57
N TYR A 119 -5.94 -7.48 4.75
CA TYR A 119 -5.42 -8.52 3.86
C TYR A 119 -6.11 -9.84 4.17
N PRO A 120 -7.06 -10.30 3.33
CA PRO A 120 -7.73 -11.55 3.59
C PRO A 120 -6.74 -12.70 3.42
N LEU A 121 -7.11 -13.91 3.86
CA LEU A 121 -6.38 -15.14 3.53
C LEU A 121 -4.91 -15.16 4.04
N GLY A 122 -4.56 -14.32 5.01
CA GLY A 122 -3.19 -14.24 5.54
C GLY A 122 -2.16 -13.73 4.52
N ILE A 123 -2.61 -12.96 3.52
CA ILE A 123 -1.72 -12.30 2.57
C ILE A 123 -0.79 -11.34 3.33
N HIS A 124 0.50 -11.42 3.00
CA HIS A 124 1.51 -10.55 3.58
C HIS A 124 2.39 -9.94 2.50
N ALA A 125 2.96 -8.78 2.80
CA ALA A 125 3.95 -8.14 1.95
C ALA A 125 5.30 -8.83 2.11
N ASP A 126 5.85 -9.37 1.03
CA ASP A 126 7.18 -9.99 1.01
C ASP A 126 8.27 -8.98 0.71
N SER A 127 7.99 -8.05 -0.20
CA SER A 127 8.95 -7.02 -0.58
C SER A 127 8.28 -5.76 -1.11
N VAL A 128 8.99 -4.64 -0.98
CA VAL A 128 8.65 -3.39 -1.64
C VAL A 128 9.91 -2.70 -2.13
N LYS A 129 9.85 -2.14 -3.33
CA LYS A 129 10.96 -1.47 -3.99
C LYS A 129 10.50 -0.23 -4.71
N VAL A 130 11.22 0.87 -4.52
CA VAL A 130 11.06 2.07 -5.35
C VAL A 130 11.76 1.85 -6.69
N THR A 131 11.04 2.12 -7.78
CA THR A 131 11.53 2.03 -9.16
C THR A 131 11.68 3.43 -9.77
N SER A 132 12.24 3.52 -10.97
CA SER A 132 12.36 4.79 -11.70
C SER A 132 11.02 5.50 -11.87
N ASP A 133 9.93 4.74 -11.97
CA ASP A 133 8.63 5.26 -12.39
C ASP A 133 7.53 5.03 -11.34
N GLY A 134 7.88 4.56 -10.15
CA GLY A 134 6.94 4.35 -9.05
C GLY A 134 7.44 3.39 -7.99
N VAL A 135 6.57 2.46 -7.61
CA VAL A 135 6.81 1.42 -6.59
C VAL A 135 6.36 0.07 -7.13
N ALA A 136 7.14 -0.96 -6.83
CA ALA A 136 6.76 -2.36 -7.02
C ALA A 136 6.73 -3.06 -5.67
N ALA A 137 5.70 -3.84 -5.42
CA ALA A 137 5.57 -4.65 -4.21
C ALA A 137 5.16 -6.08 -4.58
N HIS A 138 5.67 -7.04 -3.82
CA HIS A 138 5.31 -8.44 -3.94
C HIS A 138 4.61 -8.88 -2.66
N PHE A 139 3.51 -9.62 -2.83
CA PHE A 139 2.73 -10.18 -1.74
C PHE A 139 2.51 -11.66 -2.00
N SER A 140 2.41 -12.44 -0.93
CA SER A 140 2.09 -13.85 -1.03
C SER A 140 1.29 -14.37 0.15
N THR A 141 0.69 -15.54 -0.05
CA THR A 141 0.17 -16.39 1.02
C THR A 141 0.28 -17.86 0.58
N ARG A 142 0.26 -18.76 1.57
CA ARG A 142 0.27 -20.21 1.37
C ARG A 142 -0.76 -20.86 2.28
N ASP A 143 -1.37 -21.91 1.78
CA ASP A 143 -2.30 -22.77 2.53
C ASP A 143 -3.40 -21.98 3.25
N ALA A 144 -3.99 -21.02 2.54
CA ALA A 144 -4.99 -20.12 3.08
C ALA A 144 -6.40 -20.75 3.04
N SER A 145 -7.16 -20.62 4.13
CA SER A 145 -8.57 -21.02 4.16
C SER A 145 -9.47 -19.87 3.73
N ILE A 146 -10.39 -20.13 2.81
CA ILE A 146 -11.37 -19.15 2.35
C ILE A 146 -12.43 -18.94 3.44
N PRO A 147 -12.56 -17.72 3.99
CA PRO A 147 -13.49 -17.46 5.08
C PRO A 147 -14.95 -17.64 4.63
N PRO A 148 -15.87 -17.97 5.54
CA PRO A 148 -17.30 -17.96 5.25
C PRO A 148 -17.73 -16.53 4.91
N GLY A 149 -18.55 -16.37 3.86
CA GLY A 149 -18.84 -15.08 3.22
C GLY A 149 -19.28 -13.93 4.14
N ASP A 150 -19.89 -14.24 5.28
CA ASP A 150 -20.34 -13.21 6.24
C ASP A 150 -19.22 -12.63 7.13
N SER A 151 -18.03 -13.24 7.13
CA SER A 151 -16.92 -12.86 8.02
C SER A 151 -15.91 -11.90 7.39
N ASP A 152 -15.95 -11.72 6.07
CA ASP A 152 -15.03 -10.82 5.36
C ASP A 152 -15.75 -10.15 4.17
N PRO A 153 -15.75 -8.81 4.07
CA PRO A 153 -16.46 -8.06 3.04
C PRO A 153 -15.98 -8.40 1.61
N CYS A 154 -14.75 -8.87 1.41
CA CYS A 154 -14.26 -9.36 0.13
C CYS A 154 -14.98 -10.64 -0.32
N PHE A 155 -15.50 -11.45 0.62
CA PHE A 155 -16.16 -12.73 0.35
C PHE A 155 -17.68 -12.68 0.56
N ALA A 156 -18.23 -11.54 0.97
CA ALA A 156 -19.67 -11.33 1.21
C ALA A 156 -20.58 -11.56 -0.01
N LYS A 157 -20.02 -11.81 -1.20
CA LYS A 157 -20.76 -12.09 -2.43
C LYS A 157 -20.46 -13.47 -3.06
N LEU A 158 -19.76 -14.34 -2.33
CA LEU A 158 -19.44 -15.73 -2.72
C LEU A 158 -20.41 -16.72 -2.04
#